data_AF-A0A6C0CL80-F1
#
_entry.id   AF-A0A6C0CL80-F1
#
_cell.length_a   1.000
_cell.length_b   1.000
_cell.length_c   1.000
_cell.angle_alpha   90.00
_cell.angle_beta   90.00
_cell.angle_gamma   90.00
#
_symmetry.space_group_name_H-M   'P 1'
#
loop_
_entity.id
_entity.type
_entity.pdbx_description
1 polymer ?
#
loop_
_entity_poly.entity_id
_entity_poly.type
_entity_poly.pdbx_seq_one_letter_code
_entity_poly.pdbx_strand_id
1 'polypeptide(L)'
;MKLKYTKDICGNDLLTDENEEHQIMMEWEVPYMKESIKLFQPRGNVLEIGFGMGYSATQICEMDEVTSYTVIECSPNVWNKFEEWKREIQEKKDIEINLIKGRWQDILETTGKYDSIYFDDYNGDNIHDTMKRFNKFMYEIISDNHVSIGSRICAYSTTNQNTYHNVNCLSFNCFDYKIKIPSYCNYAKGEEMYIPIFTIISEPDYDLKKKILGNYLEINKKISDQIEQAKIYYNKPKSIYCNLLVIDNFYTNAMETRNFILTQEFSVKGNYPGQRTVSYATQEIKNMIEGYISSFTGKIVDWPEGGENYNGSYQYTTSRDRTWIHTDSHNNWAGVLYLTPNAPVTSGTGIYRFKDGTRFEEEKKIRNNDKQLNELSQDYTKWELVDQVGNIFNRLVLFNSKQFHASLDYFGTNKENGRLFQVFFFTTER
;
A
#
# COMPACT_ATOMS: atom_id res chain seq x y z
N MET A 1 15.29 -22.26 3.17
CA MET A 1 15.99 -22.05 1.89
C MET A 1 17.32 -22.79 1.97
N LYS A 2 17.66 -23.60 0.98
CA LYS A 2 18.91 -24.36 0.91
C LYS A 2 19.84 -23.68 -0.09
N LEU A 3 21.01 -23.25 0.36
CA LEU A 3 21.89 -22.46 -0.49
C LEU A 3 22.78 -23.33 -1.39
N LYS A 4 23.07 -22.81 -2.58
CA LYS A 4 23.88 -23.44 -3.62
C LYS A 4 24.91 -22.44 -4.16
N TYR A 5 26.17 -22.87 -4.18
CA TYR A 5 27.24 -22.18 -4.91
C TYR A 5 27.19 -22.61 -6.38
N THR A 6 27.20 -21.64 -7.29
CA THR A 6 27.11 -21.82 -8.73
C THR A 6 27.86 -20.69 -9.45
N LYS A 7 27.69 -20.60 -10.78
CA LYS A 7 28.20 -19.51 -11.60
C LYS A 7 27.04 -18.70 -12.20
N ASP A 8 27.23 -17.39 -12.30
CA ASP A 8 26.31 -16.51 -13.02
C ASP A 8 26.42 -16.68 -14.55
N ILE A 9 25.59 -15.95 -15.31
CA ILE A 9 25.57 -16.03 -16.77
C ILE A 9 26.88 -15.59 -17.45
N CYS A 10 27.78 -14.94 -16.70
CA CYS A 10 29.10 -14.51 -17.15
C CYS A 10 30.23 -15.45 -16.68
N GLY A 11 29.91 -16.49 -15.91
CA GLY A 11 30.89 -17.43 -15.35
C GLY A 11 31.51 -17.00 -14.01
N ASN A 12 31.01 -15.93 -13.39
CA ASN A 12 31.48 -15.43 -12.10
C ASN A 12 30.78 -16.14 -10.94
N ASP A 13 31.38 -16.12 -9.77
CA ASP A 13 30.82 -16.73 -8.56
C ASP A 13 29.42 -16.19 -8.17
N LEU A 14 28.51 -17.11 -7.84
CA LEU A 14 27.14 -16.82 -7.39
C LEU A 14 26.73 -17.78 -6.25
N LEU A 15 26.22 -17.21 -5.17
CA LEU A 15 25.46 -17.91 -4.13
C LEU A 15 23.97 -17.66 -4.35
N THR A 16 23.19 -18.73 -4.41
CA THR A 16 21.75 -18.66 -4.70
C THR A 16 20.96 -19.70 -3.91
N ASP A 17 19.64 -19.64 -3.98
CA ASP A 17 18.76 -20.67 -3.45
C ASP A 17 18.74 -21.92 -4.33
N GLU A 18 18.09 -22.98 -3.86
CA GLU A 18 18.06 -24.27 -4.55
C GLU A 18 17.43 -24.23 -5.96
N ASN A 19 16.58 -23.22 -6.21
CA ASN A 19 15.84 -23.04 -7.46
C ASN A 19 16.44 -21.98 -8.38
N GLU A 20 17.52 -21.31 -7.96
CA GLU A 20 18.15 -20.19 -8.68
C GLU A 20 17.21 -18.99 -8.91
N GLU A 21 16.20 -18.84 -8.06
CA GLU A 21 15.25 -17.71 -8.08
C GLU A 21 15.83 -16.51 -7.33
N HIS A 22 16.56 -16.76 -6.25
CA HIS A 22 17.09 -15.74 -5.36
C HIS A 22 18.62 -15.65 -5.47
N GLN A 23 19.12 -14.52 -6.00
CA GLN A 23 20.54 -14.22 -5.96
C GLN A 23 20.87 -13.65 -4.59
N ILE A 24 21.76 -14.31 -3.85
CA ILE A 24 22.04 -14.00 -2.44
C ILE A 24 23.34 -13.21 -2.31
N MET A 25 24.38 -13.64 -3.02
CA MET A 25 25.70 -12.99 -3.04
C MET A 25 26.36 -13.25 -4.39
N MET A 26 27.04 -12.25 -4.95
CA MET A 26 27.68 -12.35 -6.27
C MET A 26 29.09 -11.76 -6.30
N GLU A 27 29.94 -12.27 -7.20
CA GLU A 27 31.34 -11.84 -7.33
C GLU A 27 31.51 -10.35 -7.67
N TRP A 28 30.55 -9.73 -8.36
CA TRP A 28 30.63 -8.31 -8.72
C TRP A 28 30.74 -7.41 -7.48
N GLU A 29 30.33 -7.89 -6.31
CA GLU A 29 30.33 -7.17 -5.03
C GLU A 29 31.71 -7.13 -4.36
N VAL A 30 32.65 -8.01 -4.75
CA VAL A 30 34.00 -8.10 -4.16
C VAL A 30 34.69 -6.74 -3.94
N PRO A 31 34.76 -5.82 -4.94
CA PRO A 31 35.38 -4.52 -4.73
C PRO A 31 34.67 -3.67 -3.65
N TYR A 32 33.34 -3.71 -3.61
CA TYR A 32 32.56 -3.04 -2.56
C TYR A 32 32.79 -3.67 -1.20
N MET A 33 32.75 -5.01 -1.09
CA MET A 33 32.99 -5.73 0.17
C MET A 33 34.36 -5.36 0.75
N LYS A 34 35.40 -5.38 -0.07
CA LYS A 34 36.76 -5.01 0.36
C LYS A 34 36.86 -3.55 0.81
N GLU A 35 36.31 -2.62 0.04
CA GLU A 35 36.38 -1.20 0.41
C GLU A 35 35.54 -0.89 1.65
N SER A 36 34.39 -1.54 1.80
CA SER A 36 33.53 -1.39 2.98
C SER A 36 34.27 -1.74 4.26
N ILE A 37 35.04 -2.83 4.28
CA ILE A 37 35.85 -3.23 5.43
C ILE A 37 37.01 -2.25 5.67
N LYS A 38 37.67 -1.76 4.62
CA LYS A 38 38.76 -0.78 4.76
C LYS A 38 38.30 0.54 5.36
N LEU A 39 37.15 1.04 4.94
CA LEU A 39 36.56 2.28 5.49
C LEU A 39 35.92 2.04 6.87
N PHE A 40 35.37 0.84 7.08
CA PHE A 40 34.85 0.42 8.38
C PHE A 40 35.95 0.35 9.44
N GLN A 41 37.16 -0.08 9.09
CA GLN A 41 38.29 -0.26 10.00
C GLN A 41 37.90 -1.07 11.25
N PRO A 42 37.49 -2.34 11.07
CA PRO A 42 37.19 -3.19 12.22
C PRO A 42 38.44 -3.41 13.06
N ARG A 43 38.21 -3.60 14.35
CA ARG A 43 39.23 -3.79 15.39
C ARG A 43 38.70 -4.67 16.51
N GLY A 44 39.62 -5.24 17.29
CA GLY A 44 39.32 -6.07 18.46
C GLY A 44 38.58 -7.34 18.07
N ASN A 45 37.59 -7.70 18.89
CA ASN A 45 36.74 -8.86 18.63
C ASN A 45 35.64 -8.49 17.63
N VAL A 46 35.65 -9.13 16.47
CA VAL A 46 34.72 -8.84 15.37
C VAL A 46 33.61 -9.89 15.32
N LEU A 47 32.37 -9.44 15.20
CA LEU A 47 31.22 -10.27 14.81
C LEU A 47 30.79 -9.96 13.39
N GLU A 48 30.62 -10.99 12.58
CA GLU A 48 29.95 -10.90 11.28
C GLU A 48 28.63 -11.69 11.30
N ILE A 49 27.60 -11.13 10.68
CA ILE A 49 26.31 -11.81 10.47
C ILE A 49 26.18 -12.14 8.98
N GLY A 50 26.20 -13.42 8.64
CA GLY A 50 26.20 -13.93 7.27
C GLY A 50 27.63 -14.09 6.72
N PHE A 51 28.03 -15.34 6.44
CA PHE A 51 29.36 -15.60 5.86
C PHE A 51 29.34 -15.50 4.33
N GLY A 52 28.24 -15.95 3.71
CA GLY A 52 28.04 -15.91 2.26
C GLY A 52 29.19 -16.58 1.48
N MET A 53 29.99 -15.76 0.81
CA MET A 53 31.16 -16.18 0.02
C MET A 53 32.51 -15.86 0.67
N GLY A 54 32.52 -15.29 1.88
CA GLY A 54 33.74 -14.99 2.64
C GLY A 54 34.54 -13.78 2.13
N TYR A 55 33.96 -12.92 1.28
CA TYR A 55 34.68 -11.75 0.73
C TYR A 55 34.99 -10.69 1.79
N SER A 56 33.99 -10.30 2.58
CA SER A 56 34.13 -9.43 3.75
C SER A 56 34.98 -10.11 4.83
N ALA A 57 34.67 -11.37 5.18
CA ALA A 57 35.41 -12.18 6.15
C ALA A 57 36.93 -12.19 5.90
N THR A 58 37.32 -12.41 4.64
CA THR A 58 38.73 -12.40 4.22
C THR A 58 39.36 -11.03 4.49
N GLN A 59 38.70 -9.95 4.05
CA GLN A 59 39.22 -8.60 4.27
C GLN A 59 39.27 -8.22 5.75
N ILE A 60 38.32 -8.67 6.57
CA ILE A 60 38.30 -8.46 8.04
C ILE A 60 39.52 -9.12 8.67
N CYS A 61 39.80 -10.38 8.33
CA CYS A 61 40.93 -11.12 8.89
C CYS A 61 42.29 -10.52 8.47
N GLU A 62 42.35 -9.80 7.35
CA GLU A 62 43.55 -9.07 6.91
C GLU A 62 43.81 -7.81 7.74
N MET A 63 42.82 -7.24 8.43
CA MET A 63 42.98 -6.00 9.20
C MET A 63 43.88 -6.22 10.42
N ASP A 64 44.83 -5.31 10.65
CA ASP A 64 45.85 -5.44 11.69
C ASP A 64 45.30 -5.33 13.12
N GLU A 65 44.27 -4.50 13.32
CA GLU A 65 43.69 -4.26 14.65
C GLU A 65 42.68 -5.34 15.08
N VAL A 66 42.37 -6.32 14.22
CA VAL A 66 41.43 -7.39 14.54
C VAL A 66 42.14 -8.50 15.33
N THR A 67 41.60 -8.83 16.50
CA THR A 67 42.15 -9.84 17.41
C THR A 67 41.44 -11.19 17.28
N SER A 68 40.13 -11.17 16.98
CA SER A 68 39.36 -12.38 16.71
C SER A 68 38.24 -12.10 15.70
N TYR A 69 37.86 -13.13 14.95
CA TYR A 69 36.76 -13.09 14.00
C TYR A 69 35.74 -14.17 14.35
N THR A 70 34.50 -13.76 14.58
CA THR A 70 33.36 -14.66 14.82
C THR A 70 32.30 -14.40 13.77
N VAL A 71 31.74 -15.45 13.19
CA VAL A 71 30.61 -15.33 12.25
C VAL A 71 29.43 -16.17 12.71
N ILE A 72 28.23 -15.59 12.60
CA ILE A 72 26.98 -16.31 12.71
C ILE A 72 26.46 -16.63 11.31
N GLU A 73 26.31 -17.91 11.02
CA GLU A 73 25.83 -18.40 9.72
C GLU A 73 24.77 -19.48 9.90
N CYS A 74 23.66 -19.38 9.17
CA CYS A 74 22.51 -20.27 9.33
C CYS A 74 22.48 -21.43 8.34
N SER A 75 23.21 -21.34 7.22
CA SER A 75 23.19 -22.33 6.15
C SER A 75 24.24 -23.42 6.32
N PRO A 76 23.84 -24.71 6.44
CA PRO A 76 24.78 -25.82 6.51
C PRO A 76 25.70 -25.95 5.29
N ASN A 77 25.24 -25.54 4.11
CA ASN A 77 26.04 -25.53 2.89
C ASN A 77 27.19 -24.51 2.98
N VAL A 78 26.94 -23.37 3.62
CA VAL A 78 27.93 -22.31 3.82
C VAL A 78 28.93 -22.70 4.90
N TRP A 79 28.53 -23.45 5.94
CA TRP A 79 29.46 -23.96 6.97
C TRP A 79 30.61 -24.78 6.38
N ASN A 80 30.34 -25.60 5.36
CA ASN A 80 31.39 -26.39 4.72
C ASN A 80 32.42 -25.49 4.01
N LYS A 81 31.96 -24.42 3.35
CA LYS A 81 32.83 -23.42 2.71
C LYS A 81 33.60 -22.59 3.72
N PHE A 82 32.98 -22.27 4.85
CA PHE A 82 33.67 -21.62 5.95
C PHE A 82 34.86 -22.45 6.46
N GLU A 83 34.71 -23.76 6.65
CA GLU A 83 35.81 -24.61 7.14
C GLU A 83 36.96 -24.72 6.13
N GLU A 84 36.65 -24.73 4.83
CA GLU A 84 37.67 -24.64 3.77
C GLU A 84 38.44 -23.31 3.88
N TRP A 85 37.72 -22.19 3.89
CA TRP A 85 38.27 -20.85 3.98
C TRP A 85 39.10 -20.63 5.26
N LYS A 86 38.59 -21.11 6.41
CA LYS A 86 39.26 -20.96 7.72
C LYS A 86 40.67 -21.55 7.69
N ARG A 87 40.85 -22.74 7.11
CA ARG A 87 42.18 -23.36 6.98
C ARG A 87 43.13 -22.48 6.16
N GLU A 88 42.67 -21.93 5.05
CA GLU A 88 43.48 -21.08 4.18
C GLU A 88 43.91 -19.77 4.85
N ILE A 89 43.06 -19.18 5.70
CA ILE A 89 43.40 -17.98 6.46
C ILE A 89 44.39 -18.31 7.59
N GLN A 90 44.15 -19.40 8.33
CA GLN A 90 45.01 -19.80 9.45
C GLN A 90 46.41 -20.23 9.00
N GLU A 91 46.59 -20.64 7.75
CA GLU A 91 47.92 -20.84 7.16
C GLU A 91 48.71 -19.53 6.96
N LYS A 92 48.02 -18.40 6.85
CA LYS A 92 48.62 -17.08 6.54
C LYS A 92 48.75 -16.18 7.76
N LYS A 93 47.81 -16.27 8.70
CA LYS A 93 47.74 -15.40 9.89
C LYS A 93 47.27 -16.20 11.10
N ASP A 94 47.97 -16.05 12.21
CA ASP A 94 47.54 -16.58 13.50
C ASP A 94 46.45 -15.67 14.08
N ILE A 95 45.20 -16.03 13.81
CA ILE A 95 44.00 -15.30 14.23
C ILE A 95 42.93 -16.29 14.69
N GLU A 96 42.23 -15.95 15.76
CA GLU A 96 41.11 -16.75 16.25
C GLU A 96 39.89 -16.59 15.33
N ILE A 97 39.41 -17.70 14.76
CA ILE A 97 38.27 -17.72 13.83
C ILE A 97 37.20 -18.70 14.32
N ASN A 98 36.01 -18.18 14.59
CA ASN A 98 34.90 -18.90 15.20
C ASN A 98 33.66 -18.89 14.29
N LEU A 99 33.01 -20.06 14.15
CA LEU A 99 31.72 -20.21 13.48
C LEU A 99 30.66 -20.59 14.51
N ILE A 100 29.61 -19.77 14.60
CA ILE A 100 28.41 -20.10 15.37
C ILE A 100 27.29 -20.47 14.39
N LYS A 101 26.85 -21.72 14.49
CA LYS A 101 25.88 -22.33 13.57
C LYS A 101 24.46 -22.01 14.02
N GLY A 102 23.73 -21.22 13.25
CA GLY A 102 22.34 -20.87 13.55
C GLY A 102 21.87 -19.57 12.91
N ARG A 103 20.59 -19.26 13.08
CA ARG A 103 20.05 -17.95 12.72
C ARG A 103 20.43 -16.96 13.81
N TRP A 104 20.93 -15.78 13.45
CA TRP A 104 21.34 -14.77 14.45
C TRP A 104 20.22 -14.45 15.44
N GLN A 105 18.97 -14.45 14.99
CA GLN A 105 17.79 -14.18 15.82
C GLN A 105 17.59 -15.19 16.97
N ASP A 106 18.17 -16.39 16.85
CA ASP A 106 18.04 -17.44 17.87
C ASP A 106 19.28 -17.56 18.75
N ILE A 107 20.44 -17.10 18.27
CA ILE A 107 21.72 -17.38 18.93
C ILE A 107 22.46 -16.14 19.40
N LEU A 108 22.08 -14.93 18.97
CA LEU A 108 22.77 -13.69 19.32
C LEU A 108 22.89 -13.53 20.84
N GLU A 109 21.82 -13.82 21.59
CA GLU A 109 21.78 -13.77 23.06
C GLU A 109 22.80 -14.69 23.76
N THR A 110 23.29 -15.71 23.06
CA THR A 110 24.29 -16.67 23.57
C THR A 110 25.73 -16.22 23.32
N THR A 111 25.91 -15.11 22.60
CA THR A 111 27.23 -14.59 22.19
C THR A 111 27.80 -13.56 23.17
N GLY A 112 29.03 -13.12 22.91
CA GLY A 112 29.76 -12.18 23.77
C GLY A 112 29.60 -10.72 23.36
N LYS A 113 30.56 -9.90 23.83
CA LYS A 113 30.72 -8.51 23.42
C LYS A 113 31.69 -8.40 22.25
N TYR A 114 31.39 -7.47 21.34
CA TYR A 114 32.18 -7.22 20.15
C TYR A 114 32.57 -5.74 20.03
N ASP A 115 33.80 -5.50 19.62
CA ASP A 115 34.34 -4.17 19.37
C ASP A 115 33.92 -3.66 17.98
N SER A 116 33.74 -4.58 17.03
CA SER A 116 33.29 -4.27 15.68
C SER A 116 32.27 -5.31 15.20
N ILE A 117 31.20 -4.85 14.54
CA ILE A 117 30.16 -5.72 14.01
C ILE A 117 29.93 -5.41 12.52
N TYR A 118 29.92 -6.42 11.66
CA TYR A 118 29.58 -6.31 10.25
C TYR A 118 28.31 -7.12 9.94
N PHE A 119 27.27 -6.47 9.41
CA PHE A 119 25.96 -7.08 9.17
C PHE A 119 25.69 -7.23 7.67
N ASP A 120 25.70 -8.47 7.17
CA ASP A 120 25.44 -8.82 5.77
C ASP A 120 24.46 -10.01 5.70
N ASP A 121 23.25 -9.74 6.19
CA ASP A 121 22.16 -10.70 6.25
C ASP A 121 21.39 -10.75 4.92
N TYR A 122 20.98 -11.94 4.51
CA TYR A 122 20.02 -12.15 3.44
C TYR A 122 18.64 -12.54 3.98
N ASN A 123 17.63 -11.76 3.59
CA ASN A 123 16.24 -12.09 3.89
C ASN A 123 15.55 -12.80 2.71
N GLY A 124 15.30 -14.11 2.87
CA GLY A 124 14.53 -14.89 1.90
C GLY A 124 13.02 -14.63 1.92
N ASP A 125 12.50 -13.90 2.91
CA ASP A 125 11.07 -13.63 3.08
C ASP A 125 10.75 -12.13 2.93
N ASN A 126 10.01 -11.77 1.87
CA ASN A 126 9.31 -10.51 1.61
C ASN A 126 10.11 -9.20 1.86
N ILE A 127 10.31 -8.40 0.80
CA ILE A 127 11.11 -7.15 0.77
C ILE A 127 10.76 -6.13 1.87
N HIS A 128 9.54 -6.18 2.40
CA HIS A 128 9.11 -5.32 3.51
C HIS A 128 9.86 -5.60 4.83
N ASP A 129 10.58 -6.72 4.98
CA ASP A 129 11.18 -7.17 6.24
C ASP A 129 12.69 -6.86 6.38
N THR A 130 13.40 -6.43 5.34
CA THR A 130 14.86 -6.15 5.42
C THR A 130 15.20 -4.99 6.37
N MET A 131 14.48 -3.86 6.32
CA MET A 131 14.64 -2.78 7.31
C MET A 131 14.23 -3.21 8.73
N LYS A 132 13.31 -4.17 8.85
CA LYS A 132 12.83 -4.69 10.14
C LYS A 132 13.91 -5.54 10.82
N ARG A 133 14.68 -6.30 10.04
CA ARG A 133 15.75 -7.18 10.53
C ARG A 133 16.93 -6.40 11.06
N PHE A 134 17.45 -5.43 10.31
CA PHE A 134 18.57 -4.61 10.79
C PHE A 134 18.15 -3.75 12.00
N ASN A 135 16.93 -3.20 12.02
CA ASN A 135 16.42 -2.49 13.22
C ASN A 135 16.32 -3.41 14.44
N LYS A 136 15.81 -4.63 14.26
CA LYS A 136 15.75 -5.63 15.34
C LYS A 136 17.16 -5.96 15.84
N PHE A 137 18.09 -6.24 14.93
CA PHE A 137 19.47 -6.53 15.26
C PHE A 137 20.14 -5.37 16.03
N MET A 138 20.03 -4.14 15.52
CA MET A 138 20.54 -2.94 16.16
C MET A 138 19.96 -2.73 17.56
N TYR A 139 18.67 -3.02 17.76
CA TYR A 139 18.06 -2.98 19.09
C TYR A 139 18.67 -4.04 20.02
N GLU A 140 18.74 -5.30 19.59
CA GLU A 140 19.23 -6.43 20.41
C GLU A 140 20.71 -6.29 20.79
N ILE A 141 21.59 -5.92 19.85
CA ILE A 141 23.01 -5.76 20.18
C ILE A 141 23.26 -4.67 21.23
N ILE A 142 22.45 -3.60 21.22
CA ILE A 142 22.55 -2.49 22.17
C ILE A 142 21.85 -2.83 23.49
N SER A 143 20.64 -3.39 23.46
CA SER A 143 19.85 -3.69 24.66
C SER A 143 20.43 -4.84 25.47
N ASP A 144 20.99 -5.83 24.79
CA ASP A 144 21.44 -7.08 25.40
C ASP A 144 22.95 -7.05 25.67
N ASN A 145 23.55 -5.85 25.59
CA ASN A 145 24.92 -5.57 26.00
C ASN A 145 25.96 -6.36 25.19
N HIS A 146 25.77 -6.49 23.87
CA HIS A 146 26.76 -7.07 22.94
C HIS A 146 27.78 -6.06 22.43
N VAL A 147 27.59 -4.77 22.72
CA VAL A 147 28.49 -3.67 22.34
C VAL A 147 28.89 -2.84 23.56
N SER A 148 29.97 -2.07 23.44
CA SER A 148 30.44 -1.11 24.45
C SER A 148 30.58 0.28 23.82
N ILE A 149 30.71 1.33 24.63
CA ILE A 149 31.06 2.67 24.13
C ILE A 149 32.36 2.59 23.32
N GLY A 150 32.32 3.07 22.09
CA GLY A 150 33.39 2.97 21.10
C GLY A 150 33.30 1.77 20.16
N SER A 151 32.38 0.82 20.36
CA SER A 151 32.10 -0.25 19.39
C SER A 151 31.57 0.35 18.09
N ARG A 152 31.96 -0.24 16.96
CA ARG A 152 31.57 0.20 15.62
C ARG A 152 30.72 -0.86 14.92
N ILE A 153 29.69 -0.45 14.20
CA ILE A 153 28.80 -1.33 13.45
C ILE A 153 28.75 -0.85 12.00
N CYS A 154 28.92 -1.77 11.06
CA CYS A 154 28.77 -1.53 9.62
C CYS A 154 27.83 -2.59 9.02
N ALA A 155 27.24 -2.28 7.87
CA ALA A 155 26.34 -3.20 7.18
C ALA A 155 26.45 -3.08 5.66
N TYR A 156 26.09 -4.14 4.95
CA TYR A 156 25.78 -4.07 3.53
C TYR A 156 24.62 -3.09 3.29
N SER A 157 24.78 -2.10 2.39
CA SER A 157 23.74 -1.10 2.16
C SER A 157 23.65 -0.59 0.73
N THR A 158 22.41 -0.49 0.26
CA THR A 158 22.01 0.17 -0.99
C THR A 158 21.41 1.56 -0.74
N THR A 159 21.50 2.09 0.49
CA THR A 159 21.00 3.42 0.88
C THR A 159 21.97 4.20 1.78
N ASN A 160 22.00 5.53 1.64
CA ASN A 160 22.77 6.44 2.49
C ASN A 160 21.95 7.06 3.64
N GLN A 161 20.71 6.60 3.86
CA GLN A 161 19.81 7.22 4.83
C GLN A 161 20.20 6.90 6.28
N ASN A 162 20.26 7.94 7.13
CA ASN A 162 20.39 7.78 8.57
C ASN A 162 19.03 7.46 9.21
N THR A 163 18.73 6.17 9.39
CA THR A 163 17.50 5.69 10.02
C THR A 163 17.46 5.89 11.54
N TYR A 164 18.59 6.20 12.19
CA TYR A 164 18.73 6.31 13.64
C TYR A 164 19.11 7.71 14.12
N HIS A 165 18.80 8.75 13.34
CA HIS A 165 19.09 10.15 13.66
C HIS A 165 18.51 10.65 15.01
N ASN A 166 17.52 9.94 15.56
CA ASN A 166 16.88 10.23 16.85
C ASN A 166 17.40 9.37 18.02
N VAL A 167 18.33 8.43 17.76
CA VAL A 167 18.97 7.57 18.76
C VAL A 167 20.26 8.25 19.24
N ASN A 168 20.27 8.70 20.50
CA ASN A 168 21.34 9.57 21.00
C ASN A 168 22.63 8.78 21.30
N CYS A 169 22.52 7.50 21.63
CA CYS A 169 23.67 6.64 21.89
C CYS A 169 24.46 6.22 20.65
N LEU A 170 24.04 6.63 19.45
CA LEU A 170 24.67 6.30 18.17
C LEU A 170 25.16 7.55 17.44
N SER A 171 26.40 7.54 16.98
CA SER A 171 26.83 8.41 15.87
C SER A 171 26.74 7.65 14.54
N PHE A 172 26.60 8.40 13.45
CA PHE A 172 26.48 7.85 12.10
C PHE A 172 27.40 8.58 11.14
N ASN A 173 28.11 7.81 10.32
CA ASN A 173 28.82 8.28 9.14
C ASN A 173 28.52 7.33 7.98
N CYS A 174 28.55 7.82 6.74
CA CYS A 174 28.31 6.98 5.57
C CYS A 174 29.21 7.42 4.42
N PHE A 175 29.77 6.45 3.71
CA PHE A 175 30.58 6.71 2.51
C PHE A 175 29.86 6.19 1.26
N ASP A 176 29.93 6.98 0.19
CA ASP A 176 29.41 6.60 -1.12
C ASP A 176 30.48 5.82 -1.89
N TYR A 177 30.12 4.71 -2.52
CA TYR A 177 31.02 3.87 -3.31
C TYR A 177 30.46 3.62 -4.69
N LYS A 178 31.13 4.14 -5.72
CA LYS A 178 30.74 3.93 -7.12
C LYS A 178 31.06 2.51 -7.56
N ILE A 179 30.07 1.80 -8.07
CA ILE A 179 30.20 0.41 -8.50
C ILE A 179 29.30 0.12 -9.69
N LYS A 180 29.79 -0.72 -10.61
CA LYS A 180 29.02 -1.17 -11.75
C LYS A 180 28.23 -2.43 -11.37
N ILE A 181 26.93 -2.25 -11.13
CA ILE A 181 26.03 -3.36 -10.82
C ILE A 181 25.57 -4.01 -12.14
N PRO A 182 25.69 -5.35 -12.30
CA PRO A 182 25.23 -6.03 -13.50
C PRO A 182 23.72 -5.87 -13.72
N SER A 183 23.29 -5.71 -14.98
CA SER A 183 21.87 -5.51 -15.31
C SER A 183 20.98 -6.72 -14.98
N TYR A 184 21.58 -7.89 -14.78
CA TYR A 184 20.91 -9.13 -14.38
C TYR A 184 20.92 -9.37 -12.86
N CYS A 185 21.47 -8.45 -12.06
CA CYS A 185 21.33 -8.46 -10.61
C CYS A 185 19.89 -8.11 -10.23
N ASN A 186 19.23 -8.94 -9.44
CA ASN A 186 17.82 -8.78 -9.11
C ASN A 186 17.56 -8.11 -7.74
N TYR A 187 18.59 -7.92 -6.92
CA TYR A 187 18.48 -7.35 -5.56
C TYR A 187 19.14 -5.98 -5.38
N ALA A 188 20.14 -5.62 -6.20
CA ALA A 188 20.78 -4.30 -6.17
C ALA A 188 20.65 -3.60 -7.53
N LYS A 189 20.47 -2.28 -7.51
CA LYS A 189 20.33 -1.44 -8.71
C LYS A 189 20.99 -0.09 -8.50
N GLY A 190 21.41 0.54 -9.59
CA GLY A 190 22.06 1.85 -9.58
C GLY A 190 23.54 1.76 -9.93
N GLU A 191 24.26 2.84 -9.64
CA GLU A 191 25.69 3.00 -9.93
C GLU A 191 26.53 3.22 -8.65
N GLU A 192 25.86 3.17 -7.49
CA GLU A 192 26.44 3.48 -6.19
C GLU A 192 25.92 2.51 -5.13
N MET A 193 26.79 2.18 -4.19
CA MET A 193 26.52 1.46 -2.95
C MET A 193 27.00 2.33 -1.79
N TYR A 194 26.57 2.03 -0.57
CA TYR A 194 26.82 2.90 0.58
C TYR A 194 27.39 2.12 1.75
N ILE A 195 28.31 2.73 2.49
CA ILE A 195 29.04 2.08 3.59
C ILE A 195 28.67 2.81 4.88
N PRO A 196 27.56 2.44 5.53
CA PRO A 196 27.12 3.04 6.78
C PRO A 196 27.98 2.54 7.95
N ILE A 197 28.42 3.46 8.80
CA ILE A 197 29.17 3.17 10.02
C ILE A 197 28.47 3.85 11.19
N PHE A 198 28.00 3.03 12.12
CA PHE A 198 27.47 3.47 13.40
C PHE A 198 28.53 3.30 14.48
N THR A 199 28.65 4.25 15.41
CA THR A 199 29.52 4.09 16.59
C THR A 199 28.71 4.31 17.86
N ILE A 200 28.87 3.42 18.85
CA ILE A 200 28.28 3.60 20.17
C ILE A 200 29.02 4.74 20.88
N ILE A 201 28.34 5.84 21.22
CA ILE A 201 28.96 7.03 21.81
C ILE A 201 28.55 7.30 23.26
N SER A 202 27.50 6.62 23.74
CA SER A 202 27.05 6.72 25.13
C SER A 202 26.29 5.46 25.54
N GLU A 203 25.90 5.40 26.81
CA GLU A 203 24.95 4.41 27.30
C GLU A 203 23.63 4.46 26.51
N PRO A 204 22.90 3.34 26.39
CA PRO A 204 21.65 3.25 25.64
C PRO A 204 20.59 4.26 26.10
N ASP A 205 19.86 4.81 25.14
CA ASP A 205 18.69 5.65 25.40
C ASP A 205 17.64 4.89 26.24
N TYR A 206 17.04 5.54 27.24
CA TYR A 206 15.98 4.92 28.05
C TYR A 206 14.79 4.43 27.21
N ASP A 207 14.47 5.12 26.11
CA ASP A 207 13.40 4.79 25.17
C ASP A 207 13.90 4.17 23.87
N LEU A 208 15.09 3.54 23.88
CA LEU A 208 15.74 2.94 22.70
C LEU A 208 14.79 2.06 21.87
N LYS A 209 14.00 1.20 22.55
CA LYS A 209 13.02 0.33 21.89
C LYS A 209 12.02 1.12 21.05
N LYS A 210 11.54 2.26 21.56
CA LYS A 210 10.60 3.13 20.85
C LYS A 210 11.30 3.86 19.70
N LYS A 211 12.54 4.30 19.89
CA LYS A 211 13.28 5.02 18.84
C LYS A 211 13.65 4.13 17.66
N ILE A 212 14.02 2.87 17.92
CA ILE A 212 14.41 1.90 16.89
C ILE A 212 13.20 1.12 16.32
N LEU A 213 12.21 0.75 17.16
CA LEU A 213 11.07 -0.11 16.77
C LEU A 213 9.69 0.58 16.82
N GLY A 214 9.57 1.82 17.31
CA GLY A 214 8.27 2.43 17.65
C GLY A 214 7.37 2.76 16.45
N ASN A 215 7.92 3.35 15.38
CA ASN A 215 7.16 3.62 14.16
C ASN A 215 6.64 2.33 13.51
N TYR A 216 7.33 1.21 13.75
CA TYR A 216 6.98 -0.09 13.19
C TYR A 216 5.76 -0.72 13.91
N LEU A 217 5.69 -0.65 15.24
CA LEU A 217 4.61 -1.27 16.02
C LEU A 217 3.23 -0.65 15.70
N GLU A 218 3.15 0.66 15.56
CA GLU A 218 1.89 1.35 15.25
C GLU A 218 1.38 1.06 13.83
N ILE A 219 2.29 1.04 12.85
CA ILE A 219 1.94 0.71 11.44
C ILE A 219 1.44 -0.74 11.34
N ASN A 220 2.09 -1.70 12.00
CA ASN A 220 1.63 -3.09 11.97
C ASN A 220 0.28 -3.28 12.63
N LYS A 221 0.03 -2.59 13.76
CA LYS A 221 -1.27 -2.67 14.42
C LYS A 221 -2.36 -2.19 13.47
N LYS A 222 -2.16 -1.04 12.81
CA LYS A 222 -3.11 -0.49 11.84
C LYS A 222 -3.36 -1.43 10.65
N ILE A 223 -2.30 -2.03 10.10
CA ILE A 223 -2.41 -3.00 8.98
C ILE A 223 -3.12 -4.28 9.45
N SER A 224 -2.78 -4.80 10.63
CA SER A 224 -3.40 -5.99 11.20
C SER A 224 -4.90 -5.76 11.42
N ASP A 225 -5.27 -4.63 12.03
CA ASP A 225 -6.66 -4.24 12.26
C ASP A 225 -7.42 -4.14 10.92
N GLN A 226 -6.82 -3.54 9.88
CA GLN A 226 -7.42 -3.47 8.54
C GLN A 226 -7.61 -4.85 7.89
N ILE A 227 -6.62 -5.75 8.02
CA ILE A 227 -6.72 -7.13 7.51
C ILE A 227 -7.83 -7.88 8.22
N GLU A 228 -7.96 -7.72 9.54
CA GLU A 228 -9.03 -8.34 10.32
C GLU A 228 -10.42 -7.86 9.88
N GLN A 229 -10.60 -6.54 9.74
CA GLN A 229 -11.84 -5.97 9.23
C GLN A 229 -12.17 -6.46 7.81
N ALA A 230 -11.17 -6.54 6.93
CA ALA A 230 -11.35 -7.09 5.60
C ALA A 230 -11.78 -8.57 5.65
N LYS A 231 -11.12 -9.40 6.48
CA LYS A 231 -11.50 -10.81 6.65
C LYS A 231 -12.94 -10.95 7.13
N ILE A 232 -13.36 -10.16 8.13
CA ILE A 232 -14.74 -10.16 8.62
C ILE A 232 -15.71 -9.80 7.49
N TYR A 233 -15.42 -8.76 6.73
CA TYR A 233 -16.28 -8.31 5.63
C TYR A 233 -16.42 -9.33 4.51
N TYR A 234 -15.31 -9.91 4.04
CA TYR A 234 -15.32 -10.84 2.90
C TYR A 234 -15.80 -12.25 3.29
N ASN A 235 -15.61 -12.67 4.55
CA ASN A 235 -16.12 -13.96 5.04
C ASN A 235 -17.60 -13.90 5.44
N LYS A 236 -18.16 -12.70 5.67
CA LYS A 236 -19.58 -12.53 5.98
C LYS A 236 -20.41 -12.93 4.76
N PRO A 237 -21.37 -13.88 4.89
CA PRO A 237 -22.32 -14.17 3.82
C PRO A 237 -23.03 -12.91 3.36
N LYS A 238 -22.97 -12.63 2.06
CA LYS A 238 -23.65 -11.47 1.47
C LYS A 238 -25.12 -11.81 1.25
N SER A 239 -26.01 -10.91 1.67
CA SER A 239 -27.44 -11.05 1.37
C SER A 239 -27.69 -10.83 -0.12
N ILE A 240 -28.72 -11.48 -0.65
CA ILE A 240 -29.24 -11.15 -1.98
C ILE A 240 -29.88 -9.77 -1.87
N TYR A 241 -29.56 -8.87 -2.80
CA TYR A 241 -30.11 -7.52 -2.86
C TYR A 241 -30.33 -7.09 -4.31
N CYS A 242 -31.26 -6.14 -4.50
CA CYS A 242 -31.46 -5.48 -5.78
C CYS A 242 -30.46 -4.32 -5.91
N ASN A 243 -29.52 -4.40 -6.85
CA ASN A 243 -28.50 -3.36 -7.03
C ASN A 243 -28.95 -2.21 -7.95
N LEU A 244 -29.79 -2.53 -8.93
CA LEU A 244 -30.23 -1.64 -10.00
C LEU A 244 -31.61 -2.09 -10.51
N LEU A 245 -32.54 -1.15 -10.64
CA LEU A 245 -33.86 -1.34 -11.21
C LEU A 245 -34.12 -0.25 -12.26
N VAL A 246 -34.64 -0.66 -13.41
CA VAL A 246 -34.98 0.23 -14.53
C VAL A 246 -36.47 0.10 -14.82
N ILE A 247 -37.19 1.23 -14.77
CA ILE A 247 -38.63 1.31 -14.97
C ILE A 247 -38.90 2.29 -16.10
N ASP A 248 -39.35 1.77 -17.24
CA ASP A 248 -39.75 2.59 -18.38
C ASP A 248 -41.20 3.06 -18.25
N ASN A 249 -41.47 4.22 -18.86
CA ASN A 249 -42.78 4.86 -18.85
C ASN A 249 -43.32 5.17 -17.44
N PHE A 250 -42.45 5.65 -16.55
CA PHE A 250 -42.76 5.86 -15.13
C PHE A 250 -43.95 6.82 -14.90
N TYR A 251 -43.92 8.01 -15.51
CA TYR A 251 -45.05 8.93 -15.47
C TYR A 251 -46.02 8.66 -16.62
N THR A 252 -47.31 8.60 -16.30
CA THR A 252 -48.37 8.50 -17.32
C THR A 252 -48.53 9.79 -18.13
N ASN A 253 -48.07 10.92 -17.61
CA ASN A 253 -48.16 12.27 -18.18
C ASN A 253 -46.77 12.96 -18.28
N ALA A 254 -45.74 12.21 -18.69
CA ALA A 254 -44.36 12.66 -18.63
C ALA A 254 -44.07 13.96 -19.40
N MET A 255 -44.73 14.18 -20.55
CA MET A 255 -44.54 15.39 -21.35
C MET A 255 -45.18 16.61 -20.69
N GLU A 256 -46.37 16.45 -20.11
CA GLU A 256 -47.05 17.48 -19.33
C GLU A 256 -46.23 17.86 -18.10
N THR A 257 -45.73 16.86 -17.35
CA THR A 257 -44.83 17.06 -16.21
C THR A 257 -43.58 17.83 -16.63
N ARG A 258 -42.92 17.41 -17.72
CA ARG A 258 -41.75 18.13 -18.26
C ARG A 258 -42.09 19.59 -18.59
N ASN A 259 -43.16 19.82 -19.32
CA ASN A 259 -43.56 21.17 -19.75
C ASN A 259 -43.85 22.06 -18.55
N PHE A 260 -44.50 21.53 -17.52
CA PHE A 260 -44.71 22.23 -16.26
C PHE A 260 -43.39 22.57 -15.55
N ILE A 261 -42.48 21.59 -15.41
CA ILE A 261 -41.20 21.80 -14.70
C ILE A 261 -40.31 22.82 -15.40
N LEU A 262 -40.35 22.89 -16.73
CA LEU A 262 -39.60 23.91 -17.46
C LEU A 262 -40.07 25.35 -17.18
N THR A 263 -41.29 25.56 -16.69
CA THR A 263 -41.75 26.89 -16.27
C THR A 263 -41.28 27.26 -14.85
N GLN A 264 -40.75 26.30 -14.09
CA GLN A 264 -40.31 26.51 -12.71
C GLN A 264 -38.88 27.10 -12.65
N GLU A 265 -38.54 27.61 -11.47
CA GLU A 265 -37.21 28.17 -11.18
C GLU A 265 -36.24 27.08 -10.70
N PHE A 266 -35.03 27.09 -11.24
CA PHE A 266 -33.93 26.22 -10.84
C PHE A 266 -32.91 27.02 -10.02
N SER A 267 -33.32 27.47 -8.83
CA SER A 267 -32.56 28.37 -7.98
C SER A 267 -31.62 27.65 -7.00
N VAL A 268 -31.79 26.34 -6.79
CA VAL A 268 -31.03 25.58 -5.79
C VAL A 268 -29.70 25.15 -6.38
N LYS A 269 -28.61 25.54 -5.69
CA LYS A 269 -27.22 25.19 -6.01
C LYS A 269 -26.58 24.50 -4.82
N GLY A 270 -25.64 23.59 -5.09
CA GLY A 270 -24.94 22.85 -4.05
C GLY A 270 -23.80 22.04 -4.63
N ASN A 271 -23.34 21.02 -3.88
CA ASN A 271 -22.26 20.15 -4.31
C ASN A 271 -22.76 19.07 -5.30
N TYR A 272 -23.24 19.51 -6.46
CA TYR A 272 -23.72 18.69 -7.58
C TYR A 272 -23.68 19.51 -8.88
N PRO A 273 -23.65 18.86 -10.05
CA PRO A 273 -23.58 19.55 -11.34
C PRO A 273 -24.87 20.30 -11.70
N GLY A 274 -24.77 21.43 -12.41
CA GLY A 274 -25.94 22.18 -12.87
C GLY A 274 -26.77 22.82 -11.74
N GLN A 275 -28.09 22.88 -11.94
CA GLN A 275 -29.01 23.59 -11.06
C GLN A 275 -30.26 22.75 -10.78
N ARG A 276 -30.83 22.90 -9.57
CA ARG A 276 -32.02 22.17 -9.12
C ARG A 276 -33.20 23.12 -8.85
N THR A 277 -34.41 22.59 -8.98
CA THR A 277 -35.60 23.16 -8.35
C THR A 277 -35.58 22.88 -6.84
N VAL A 278 -36.55 23.44 -6.10
CA VAL A 278 -36.93 22.90 -4.78
C VAL A 278 -37.45 21.46 -4.91
N SER A 279 -37.61 20.77 -3.78
CA SER A 279 -38.19 19.42 -3.73
C SER A 279 -39.63 19.40 -4.26
N TYR A 280 -39.91 18.45 -5.16
CA TYR A 280 -41.26 18.06 -5.60
C TYR A 280 -41.56 16.60 -5.22
N ALA A 281 -40.92 16.09 -4.16
CA ALA A 281 -41.27 14.78 -3.62
C ALA A 281 -42.69 14.83 -3.06
N THR A 282 -43.52 13.85 -3.45
CA THR A 282 -44.87 13.68 -2.91
C THR A 282 -45.06 12.25 -2.41
N GLN A 283 -46.03 12.07 -1.51
CA GLN A 283 -46.43 10.76 -1.04
C GLN A 283 -46.97 9.86 -2.17
N GLU A 284 -47.52 10.43 -3.25
CA GLU A 284 -47.95 9.65 -4.43
C GLU A 284 -46.75 9.04 -5.17
N ILE A 285 -45.70 9.83 -5.40
CA ILE A 285 -44.46 9.33 -6.02
C ILE A 285 -43.80 8.28 -5.13
N LYS A 286 -43.78 8.50 -3.81
CA LYS A 286 -43.32 7.51 -2.84
C LYS A 286 -44.07 6.18 -2.99
N ASN A 287 -45.40 6.23 -3.01
CA ASN A 287 -46.24 5.03 -3.12
C ASN A 287 -46.01 4.28 -4.44
N MET A 288 -45.83 5.01 -5.55
CA MET A 288 -45.50 4.41 -6.85
C MET A 288 -44.15 3.67 -6.79
N ILE A 289 -43.10 4.35 -6.30
CA ILE A 289 -41.76 3.75 -6.18
C ILE A 289 -41.79 2.54 -5.24
N GLU A 290 -42.41 2.67 -4.06
CA GLU A 290 -42.57 1.56 -3.09
C GLU A 290 -43.28 0.36 -3.72
N GLY A 291 -44.31 0.59 -4.55
CA GLY A 291 -45.02 -0.46 -5.27
C GLY A 291 -44.10 -1.30 -6.17
N TYR A 292 -43.08 -0.69 -6.78
CA TYR A 292 -42.09 -1.42 -7.59
C TYR A 292 -41.04 -2.14 -6.76
N ILE A 293 -40.56 -1.56 -5.66
CA ILE A 293 -39.35 -2.05 -4.95
C ILE A 293 -39.65 -2.90 -3.70
N SER A 294 -40.83 -2.76 -3.09
CA SER A 294 -41.13 -3.29 -1.76
C SER A 294 -40.96 -4.80 -1.62
N SER A 295 -41.17 -5.55 -2.70
CA SER A 295 -40.98 -7.02 -2.73
C SER A 295 -39.53 -7.44 -2.48
N PHE A 296 -38.56 -6.56 -2.75
CA PHE A 296 -37.13 -6.86 -2.62
C PHE A 296 -36.47 -6.07 -1.47
N THR A 297 -36.98 -4.87 -1.17
CA THR A 297 -36.32 -3.91 -0.28
C THR A 297 -37.07 -3.68 1.04
N GLY A 298 -38.30 -4.17 1.16
CA GLY A 298 -39.21 -3.74 2.22
C GLY A 298 -39.75 -2.33 1.97
N LYS A 299 -40.42 -1.77 2.98
CA LYS A 299 -41.07 -0.45 2.87
C LYS A 299 -40.07 0.70 2.84
N ILE A 300 -40.48 1.84 2.29
CA ILE A 300 -39.74 3.10 2.41
C ILE A 300 -39.95 3.65 3.82
N VAL A 301 -38.87 3.68 4.61
CA VAL A 301 -38.87 4.13 6.01
C VAL A 301 -38.45 5.58 6.17
N ASP A 302 -37.72 6.11 5.20
CA ASP A 302 -37.35 7.52 5.15
C ASP A 302 -37.57 8.06 3.74
N TRP A 303 -38.36 9.13 3.65
CA TRP A 303 -38.71 9.81 2.41
C TRP A 303 -38.75 11.31 2.68
N PRO A 304 -37.63 12.02 2.47
CA PRO A 304 -37.57 13.45 2.72
C PRO A 304 -38.55 14.20 1.79
N GLU A 305 -39.41 15.04 2.38
CA GLU A 305 -40.38 15.90 1.68
C GLU A 305 -40.14 17.37 2.07
N GLY A 306 -40.16 18.29 1.10
CA GLY A 306 -40.10 19.74 1.33
C GLY A 306 -38.81 20.29 1.99
N GLY A 307 -38.74 21.61 2.17
CA GLY A 307 -37.59 22.26 2.81
C GLY A 307 -36.29 22.19 2.00
N GLU A 308 -35.13 22.17 2.68
CA GLU A 308 -33.80 22.20 2.08
C GLU A 308 -33.27 20.84 1.57
N ASN A 309 -34.14 19.82 1.47
CA ASN A 309 -33.74 18.51 0.99
C ASN A 309 -33.81 18.41 -0.55
N TYR A 310 -33.08 17.45 -1.13
CA TYR A 310 -32.99 17.29 -2.59
C TYR A 310 -33.89 16.19 -3.17
N ASN A 311 -34.55 15.39 -2.33
CA ASN A 311 -35.38 14.28 -2.81
C ASN A 311 -36.54 14.82 -3.66
N GLY A 312 -36.79 14.18 -4.81
CA GLY A 312 -37.82 14.58 -5.77
C GLY A 312 -37.55 15.89 -6.51
N SER A 313 -36.39 16.53 -6.34
CA SER A 313 -36.04 17.76 -7.06
C SER A 313 -35.77 17.48 -8.54
N TYR A 314 -36.09 18.44 -9.40
CA TYR A 314 -35.69 18.39 -10.81
C TYR A 314 -34.36 19.09 -10.98
N GLN A 315 -33.50 18.54 -11.82
CA GLN A 315 -32.16 19.03 -12.09
C GLN A 315 -31.95 19.08 -13.60
N TYR A 316 -31.25 20.11 -14.08
CA TYR A 316 -30.72 20.08 -15.43
C TYR A 316 -29.22 20.34 -15.44
N THR A 317 -28.55 19.73 -16.42
CA THR A 317 -27.15 20.00 -16.75
C THR A 317 -27.01 20.28 -18.24
N THR A 318 -25.93 20.98 -18.59
CA THR A 318 -25.56 21.40 -19.93
C THR A 318 -24.20 20.81 -20.31
N SER A 319 -23.84 20.89 -21.59
CA SER A 319 -22.50 20.48 -22.09
C SER A 319 -21.30 21.13 -21.38
N ARG A 320 -21.52 22.22 -20.63
CA ARG A 320 -20.48 22.92 -19.84
C ARG A 320 -20.27 22.35 -18.45
N ASP A 321 -21.22 21.58 -17.93
CA ASP A 321 -21.14 21.02 -16.57
C ASP A 321 -20.15 19.84 -16.52
N ARG A 322 -19.66 19.53 -15.33
CA ARG A 322 -18.76 18.39 -15.07
C ARG A 322 -19.18 17.67 -13.80
N THR A 323 -18.87 16.38 -13.74
CA THR A 323 -19.27 15.48 -12.65
C THR A 323 -18.05 14.70 -12.17
N TRP A 324 -18.20 13.98 -11.07
CA TRP A 324 -17.19 13.12 -10.49
C TRP A 324 -17.84 11.81 -10.01
N ILE A 325 -17.04 10.76 -9.90
CA ILE A 325 -17.50 9.46 -9.39
C ILE A 325 -17.64 9.55 -7.87
N HIS A 326 -18.83 9.24 -7.34
CA HIS A 326 -19.15 9.37 -5.92
C HIS A 326 -20.18 8.33 -5.45
N THR A 327 -20.49 8.37 -4.15
CA THR A 327 -21.55 7.61 -3.48
C THR A 327 -22.47 8.58 -2.73
N ASP A 328 -23.77 8.29 -2.65
CA ASP A 328 -24.69 9.07 -1.82
C ASP A 328 -24.91 8.36 -0.48
N SER A 329 -24.06 8.72 0.50
CA SER A 329 -23.91 7.96 1.75
C SER A 329 -25.01 8.18 2.80
N HIS A 330 -25.93 9.13 2.66
CA HIS A 330 -26.92 9.41 3.71
C HIS A 330 -28.15 8.48 3.67
N ASN A 331 -28.38 7.85 2.54
CA ASN A 331 -29.52 7.02 2.16
C ASN A 331 -29.01 5.65 1.65
N ASN A 332 -29.91 4.69 1.37
CA ASN A 332 -29.53 3.43 0.71
C ASN A 332 -30.05 3.30 -0.73
N TRP A 333 -30.96 4.18 -1.18
CA TRP A 333 -31.41 4.28 -2.57
C TRP A 333 -31.19 5.67 -3.14
N ALA A 334 -30.64 5.70 -4.35
CA ALA A 334 -30.61 6.87 -5.21
C ALA A 334 -31.38 6.57 -6.51
N GLY A 335 -31.93 7.61 -7.12
CA GLY A 335 -32.74 7.48 -8.31
C GLY A 335 -32.63 8.64 -9.27
N VAL A 336 -32.74 8.36 -10.56
CA VAL A 336 -32.75 9.35 -11.63
C VAL A 336 -33.87 9.01 -12.61
N LEU A 337 -34.80 9.93 -12.82
CA LEU A 337 -35.84 9.85 -13.85
C LEU A 337 -35.54 10.84 -14.97
N TYR A 338 -35.33 10.33 -16.18
CA TYR A 338 -34.94 11.13 -17.34
C TYR A 338 -36.14 11.80 -18.02
N LEU A 339 -36.04 13.10 -18.29
CA LEU A 339 -37.15 13.92 -18.81
C LEU A 339 -36.76 14.76 -20.04
N THR A 340 -35.70 14.38 -20.73
CA THR A 340 -35.32 15.00 -22.00
C THR A 340 -35.68 14.08 -23.17
N PRO A 341 -36.66 14.46 -24.02
CA PRO A 341 -37.00 13.69 -25.20
C PRO A 341 -35.81 13.55 -26.16
N ASN A 342 -35.63 12.36 -26.74
CA ASN A 342 -34.58 12.07 -27.73
C ASN A 342 -33.15 12.43 -27.27
N ALA A 343 -32.87 12.33 -25.96
CA ALA A 343 -31.53 12.53 -25.42
C ALA A 343 -30.54 11.52 -26.02
N PRO A 344 -29.24 11.87 -26.13
CA PRO A 344 -28.21 10.89 -26.45
C PRO A 344 -28.23 9.75 -25.45
N VAL A 345 -28.39 8.50 -25.91
CA VAL A 345 -28.52 7.34 -25.02
C VAL A 345 -27.30 7.20 -24.08
N THR A 346 -26.12 7.64 -24.52
CA THR A 346 -24.87 7.60 -23.74
C THR A 346 -24.86 8.54 -22.53
N SER A 347 -25.74 9.55 -22.49
CA SER A 347 -25.82 10.58 -21.42
C SER A 347 -26.51 10.13 -20.12
N GLY A 348 -26.53 8.84 -19.86
CA GLY A 348 -27.26 8.21 -18.76
C GLY A 348 -26.53 8.25 -17.42
N THR A 349 -26.49 7.11 -16.73
CA THR A 349 -25.80 6.93 -15.44
C THR A 349 -24.87 5.73 -15.55
N GLY A 350 -23.62 5.90 -15.12
CA GLY A 350 -22.61 4.85 -15.04
C GLY A 350 -22.36 4.44 -13.60
N ILE A 351 -22.16 3.14 -13.39
CA ILE A 351 -21.74 2.52 -12.15
C ILE A 351 -20.28 2.12 -12.29
N TYR A 352 -19.47 2.40 -11.28
CA TYR A 352 -18.02 2.28 -11.36
C TYR A 352 -17.44 1.41 -10.24
N ARG A 353 -16.27 0.84 -10.52
CA ARG A 353 -15.38 0.19 -9.56
C ARG A 353 -14.00 0.81 -9.70
N PHE A 354 -13.37 1.16 -8.60
CA PHE A 354 -11.98 1.60 -8.61
C PHE A 354 -11.05 0.42 -8.91
N LYS A 355 -9.92 0.65 -9.58
CA LYS A 355 -9.03 -0.44 -10.01
C LYS A 355 -8.43 -1.31 -8.89
N ASP A 356 -8.52 -0.87 -7.64
CA ASP A 356 -8.16 -1.70 -6.47
C ASP A 356 -9.28 -2.68 -6.04
N GLY A 357 -10.39 -2.70 -6.78
CA GLY A 357 -11.58 -3.51 -6.54
C GLY A 357 -12.68 -2.81 -5.75
N THR A 358 -12.48 -1.59 -5.24
CA THR A 358 -13.48 -0.87 -4.43
C THR A 358 -14.68 -0.46 -5.28
N ARG A 359 -15.87 -0.98 -4.96
CA ARG A 359 -17.14 -0.68 -5.63
C ARG A 359 -18.15 0.00 -4.71
N PHE A 360 -18.08 -0.24 -3.41
CA PHE A 360 -19.04 0.28 -2.41
C PHE A 360 -18.37 1.10 -1.30
N GLU A 361 -19.16 1.94 -0.64
CA GLU A 361 -18.73 2.78 0.48
C GLU A 361 -18.10 1.97 1.63
N GLU A 362 -18.63 0.79 1.94
CA GLU A 362 -18.11 -0.06 3.01
C GLU A 362 -16.70 -0.59 2.70
N GLU A 363 -16.46 -0.98 1.45
CA GLU A 363 -15.14 -1.41 0.98
C GLU A 363 -14.13 -0.27 1.06
N LYS A 364 -14.55 0.95 0.71
CA LYS A 364 -13.74 2.17 0.90
C LYS A 364 -13.30 2.35 2.36
N LYS A 365 -14.22 2.17 3.30
CA LYS A 365 -13.93 2.32 4.75
C LYS A 365 -12.93 1.26 5.21
N ILE A 366 -13.12 0.00 4.80
CA ILE A 366 -12.23 -1.12 5.15
C ILE A 366 -10.82 -0.90 4.59
N ARG A 367 -10.71 -0.45 3.33
CA ARG A 367 -9.43 -0.17 2.67
C ARG A 367 -8.79 1.14 3.13
N ASN A 368 -9.56 2.01 3.79
CA ASN A 368 -9.13 3.33 4.20
C ASN A 368 -8.51 4.14 3.04
N ASN A 369 -9.14 4.06 1.86
CA ASN A 369 -8.70 4.73 0.62
C ASN A 369 -9.54 5.96 0.29
N ASP A 370 -10.32 6.50 1.24
CA ASP A 370 -11.25 7.62 1.01
C ASP A 370 -10.57 8.85 0.38
N LYS A 371 -9.42 9.25 0.91
CA LYS A 371 -8.64 10.37 0.36
C LYS A 371 -8.26 10.13 -1.11
N GLN A 372 -7.76 8.93 -1.42
CA GLN A 372 -7.34 8.56 -2.77
C GLN A 372 -8.52 8.55 -3.74
N LEU A 373 -9.66 7.95 -3.34
CA LEU A 373 -10.85 7.90 -4.18
C LEU A 373 -11.42 9.30 -4.45
N ASN A 374 -11.40 10.18 -3.45
CA ASN A 374 -11.86 11.56 -3.62
C ASN A 374 -10.93 12.35 -4.56
N GLU A 375 -9.61 12.25 -4.38
CA GLU A 375 -8.61 12.90 -5.25
C GLU A 375 -8.68 12.40 -6.70
N LEU A 376 -8.97 11.11 -6.91
CA LEU A 376 -9.03 10.48 -8.23
C LEU A 376 -10.46 10.34 -8.78
N SER A 377 -11.45 10.97 -8.15
CA SER A 377 -12.88 10.85 -8.52
C SER A 377 -13.21 11.38 -9.92
N GLN A 378 -12.35 12.23 -10.48
CA GLN A 378 -12.47 12.77 -11.84
C GLN A 378 -11.48 12.14 -12.84
N ASP A 379 -10.54 11.31 -12.39
CA ASP A 379 -9.61 10.58 -13.26
C ASP A 379 -10.20 9.22 -13.61
N TYR A 380 -11.07 9.20 -14.62
CA TYR A 380 -11.76 7.99 -15.09
C TYR A 380 -10.79 6.88 -15.54
N THR A 381 -9.51 7.18 -15.80
CA THR A 381 -8.50 6.14 -16.13
C THR A 381 -8.18 5.22 -14.95
N LYS A 382 -8.54 5.63 -13.72
CA LYS A 382 -8.38 4.86 -12.49
C LYS A 382 -9.60 4.03 -12.12
N TRP A 383 -10.69 4.19 -12.87
CA TRP A 383 -11.95 3.51 -12.65
C TRP A 383 -12.28 2.58 -13.80
N GLU A 384 -13.12 1.61 -13.50
CA GLU A 384 -13.69 0.66 -14.44
C GLU A 384 -15.20 0.86 -14.46
N LEU A 385 -15.76 1.04 -15.65
CA LEU A 385 -17.21 1.08 -15.83
C LEU A 385 -17.74 -0.34 -15.65
N VAL A 386 -18.59 -0.53 -14.64
CA VAL A 386 -19.18 -1.84 -14.30
C VAL A 386 -20.51 -2.03 -15.01
N ASP A 387 -21.39 -1.03 -14.91
CA ASP A 387 -22.71 -1.04 -15.53
C ASP A 387 -23.04 0.37 -16.07
N GLN A 388 -23.92 0.45 -17.07
CA GLN A 388 -24.42 1.70 -17.61
C GLN A 388 -25.90 1.59 -17.94
N VAL A 389 -26.67 2.61 -17.56
CA VAL A 389 -28.08 2.72 -17.97
C VAL A 389 -28.26 3.96 -18.82
N GLY A 390 -28.84 3.79 -20.00
CA GLY A 390 -29.02 4.88 -20.96
C GLY A 390 -30.08 5.91 -20.56
N ASN A 391 -29.87 7.14 -21.02
CA ASN A 391 -30.81 8.25 -20.86
C ASN A 391 -31.98 8.10 -21.85
N ILE A 392 -33.06 7.47 -21.39
CA ILE A 392 -34.29 7.26 -22.18
C ILE A 392 -35.41 8.07 -21.55
N PHE A 393 -36.13 8.84 -22.36
CA PHE A 393 -37.23 9.67 -21.85
C PHE A 393 -38.26 8.84 -21.06
N ASN A 394 -38.65 9.35 -19.89
CA ASN A 394 -39.59 8.72 -18.96
C ASN A 394 -39.12 7.39 -18.36
N ARG A 395 -37.80 7.17 -18.30
CA ARG A 395 -37.18 6.04 -17.61
C ARG A 395 -36.72 6.46 -16.22
N LEU A 396 -37.22 5.79 -15.20
CA LEU A 396 -36.71 5.84 -13.83
C LEU A 396 -35.63 4.77 -13.65
N VAL A 397 -34.48 5.16 -13.13
CA VAL A 397 -33.39 4.28 -12.73
C VAL A 397 -33.24 4.40 -11.22
N LEU A 398 -33.40 3.31 -10.49
CA LEU A 398 -33.17 3.22 -9.04
C LEU A 398 -31.98 2.32 -8.78
N PHE A 399 -31.08 2.71 -7.89
CA PHE A 399 -29.89 1.93 -7.61
C PHE A 399 -29.43 2.12 -6.16
N ASN A 400 -28.65 1.15 -5.67
CA ASN A 400 -28.02 1.21 -4.36
C ASN A 400 -27.10 2.45 -4.30
N SER A 401 -27.42 3.42 -3.45
CA SER A 401 -26.71 4.70 -3.37
C SER A 401 -25.27 4.59 -2.85
N LYS A 402 -24.95 3.45 -2.20
CA LYS A 402 -23.62 3.17 -1.64
C LYS A 402 -22.62 2.69 -2.67
N GLN A 403 -23.04 2.43 -3.90
CA GLN A 403 -22.13 2.05 -4.98
C GLN A 403 -21.60 3.29 -5.68
N PHE A 404 -20.35 3.23 -6.15
CA PHE A 404 -19.76 4.33 -6.89
C PHE A 404 -20.47 4.53 -8.23
N HIS A 405 -20.87 5.76 -8.49
CA HIS A 405 -21.62 6.11 -9.69
C HIS A 405 -21.33 7.55 -10.13
N ALA A 406 -21.67 7.83 -11.39
CA ALA A 406 -21.68 9.18 -11.93
C ALA A 406 -22.70 9.28 -13.06
N SER A 407 -23.28 10.46 -13.23
CA SER A 407 -23.89 10.82 -14.51
C SER A 407 -22.87 10.71 -15.64
N LEU A 408 -23.31 10.28 -16.82
CA LEU A 408 -22.47 10.27 -18.01
C LEU A 408 -22.61 11.61 -18.77
N ASP A 409 -22.15 11.63 -20.03
CA ASP A 409 -22.10 12.79 -20.93
C ASP A 409 -23.20 13.84 -20.67
N TYR A 410 -22.82 15.11 -20.70
CA TYR A 410 -23.79 16.20 -20.73
C TYR A 410 -23.89 16.83 -22.11
N PHE A 411 -25.08 17.33 -22.41
CA PHE A 411 -25.41 17.87 -23.72
C PHE A 411 -26.32 19.10 -23.57
N GLY A 412 -26.60 19.76 -24.69
CA GLY A 412 -27.40 20.98 -24.71
C GLY A 412 -26.71 22.18 -24.08
N THR A 413 -27.45 23.27 -24.01
CA THR A 413 -26.99 24.61 -23.64
C THR A 413 -27.87 25.29 -22.59
N ASN A 414 -29.06 24.77 -22.32
CA ASN A 414 -30.04 25.31 -21.37
C ASN A 414 -30.96 24.21 -20.80
N LYS A 415 -31.92 24.57 -19.96
CA LYS A 415 -32.85 23.61 -19.33
C LYS A 415 -33.80 22.95 -20.34
N GLU A 416 -34.08 23.62 -21.46
CA GLU A 416 -35.01 23.14 -22.50
C GLU A 416 -34.40 22.04 -23.37
N ASN A 417 -33.08 22.10 -23.63
CA ASN A 417 -32.39 21.16 -24.52
C ASN A 417 -31.23 20.38 -23.87
N GLY A 418 -30.93 20.63 -22.59
CA GLY A 418 -29.94 19.91 -21.81
C GLY A 418 -30.49 18.65 -21.15
N ARG A 419 -29.66 18.01 -20.31
CA ARG A 419 -30.04 16.81 -19.57
C ARG A 419 -30.94 17.21 -18.40
N LEU A 420 -32.25 17.21 -18.60
CA LEU A 420 -33.28 17.38 -17.56
C LEU A 420 -33.68 16.02 -16.96
N PHE A 421 -33.69 15.94 -15.63
CA PHE A 421 -34.02 14.73 -14.88
C PHE A 421 -34.57 15.07 -13.48
N GLN A 422 -35.26 14.13 -12.85
CA GLN A 422 -35.66 14.20 -11.45
C GLN A 422 -34.81 13.26 -10.62
N VAL A 423 -34.36 13.71 -9.44
CA VAL A 423 -33.54 12.91 -8.52
C VAL A 423 -34.35 12.39 -7.35
N PHE A 424 -34.03 11.19 -6.87
CA PHE A 424 -34.66 10.57 -5.71
C PHE A 424 -33.59 10.08 -4.74
N PHE A 425 -33.80 10.32 -3.44
CA PHE A 425 -32.90 9.93 -2.36
C PHE A 425 -33.75 9.50 -1.16
N PHE A 426 -33.76 8.21 -0.84
CA PHE A 426 -34.64 7.65 0.20
C PHE A 426 -34.06 6.38 0.83
N THR A 427 -34.64 5.95 1.94
CA THR A 427 -34.20 4.75 2.66
C THR A 427 -35.30 3.70 2.78
N THR A 428 -34.97 2.45 2.52
CA THR A 428 -35.82 1.26 2.74
C THR A 428 -35.37 0.44 3.95
N GLU A 429 -36.23 -0.47 4.42
CA GLU A 429 -35.92 -1.39 5.55
C GLU A 429 -34.68 -2.27 5.31
N ARG A 430 -34.34 -2.56 4.06
CA ARG A 430 -33.21 -3.40 3.64
C ARG A 430 -32.33 -2.70 2.62
#